data_AF-A0A4R4T6N5-F1
#
_entry.id   AF-A0A4R4T6N5-F1
#
_cell.length_a   1.000
_cell.length_b   1.000
_cell.length_c   1.000
_cell.angle_alpha   90.00
_cell.angle_beta   90.00
_cell.angle_gamma   90.00
#
_symmetry.space_group_name_H-M   'P 1'
#
loop_
_entity.id
_entity.type
_entity.pdbx_description
1 polymer ?
#
loop_
_entity_poly.entity_id
_entity_poly.type
_entity_poly.pdbx_seq_one_letter_code
_entity_poly.pdbx_strand_id
1 'polypeptide(L)'
;MTSIGRVAETQTGSNGSSSTTVEVIVSIADQKKLGSLDESPVDVVFVASQHKDVLTVPILALLALAEGGYGVQVVEGSSTRIVAVETGMFAGGRVEVRGDGITTETV
;
A
#
# COMPACT_ATOMS: atom_id res chain seq x y z
N MET A 1 -10.46 -21.15 -3.34
CA MET A 1 -11.37 -20.02 -3.11
C MET A 1 -10.82 -19.21 -1.95
N THR A 2 -11.03 -17.90 -1.94
CA THR A 2 -10.63 -17.03 -0.84
C THR A 2 -11.86 -16.22 -0.44
N SER A 3 -12.23 -16.22 0.82
CA SER A 3 -13.38 -15.49 1.36
C SER A 3 -13.00 -14.71 2.60
N ILE A 4 -13.53 -13.49 2.73
CA ILE A 4 -13.30 -12.59 3.87
C ILE A 4 -14.64 -12.29 4.51
N GLY A 5 -14.75 -12.53 5.82
CA GLY A 5 -15.92 -12.18 6.62
C GLY A 5 -16.14 -10.66 6.63
N ARG A 6 -17.41 -10.23 6.60
CA ARG A 6 -17.77 -8.81 6.70
C ARG A 6 -18.08 -8.35 8.12
N VAL A 7 -18.19 -9.30 9.04
CA VAL A 7 -18.52 -9.05 10.45
C VAL A 7 -17.26 -9.24 11.27
N ALA A 8 -16.96 -8.26 12.10
CA ALA A 8 -15.86 -8.34 13.06
C ALA A 8 -16.39 -8.89 14.38
N GLU A 9 -15.66 -9.84 14.96
CA GLU A 9 -15.96 -10.41 16.27
C GLU A 9 -15.01 -9.85 17.31
N THR A 10 -15.56 -9.35 18.42
CA THR A 10 -14.78 -8.85 19.54
C THR A 10 -14.79 -9.90 20.65
N GLN A 11 -13.61 -10.44 20.96
CA GLN A 11 -13.42 -11.30 22.12
C GLN A 11 -12.89 -10.46 23.29
N THR A 12 -13.57 -10.52 24.42
CA THR A 12 -13.15 -9.86 25.67
C THR A 12 -12.37 -10.86 26.53
N GLY A 13 -11.06 -10.66 26.66
CA GLY A 13 -10.22 -11.49 27.51
C GLY A 13 -10.45 -11.20 29.00
N SER A 14 -10.19 -12.19 29.86
CA SER A 14 -10.38 -12.08 31.31
C SER A 14 -9.56 -10.98 32.00
N ASN A 15 -8.53 -10.45 31.33
CA ASN A 15 -7.69 -9.35 31.83
C ASN A 15 -8.11 -7.96 31.33
N GLY A 16 -9.31 -7.82 30.74
CA GLY A 16 -9.82 -6.53 30.24
C GLY A 16 -9.26 -6.12 28.88
N SER A 17 -8.44 -6.95 28.22
CA SER A 17 -8.03 -6.75 26.83
C SER A 17 -9.11 -7.24 25.88
N SER A 18 -9.64 -6.37 25.03
CA SER A 18 -10.50 -6.76 23.91
C SER A 18 -9.68 -6.90 22.62
N SER A 19 -9.95 -7.94 21.84
CA SER A 19 -9.38 -8.12 20.50
C SER A 19 -10.51 -8.26 19.49
N THR A 20 -10.43 -7.49 18.41
CA THR A 20 -11.41 -7.52 17.31
C THR A 20 -10.79 -8.22 16.12
N THR A 21 -11.45 -9.27 15.63
CA THR A 21 -10.94 -10.12 14.56
C THR A 21 -11.96 -10.26 13.43
N VAL A 22 -11.49 -10.56 12.23
CA VAL A 22 -12.32 -10.84 11.05
C VAL A 22 -11.91 -12.21 10.52
N GLU A 23 -12.87 -13.10 10.32
CA GLU A 23 -12.60 -14.44 9.79
C GLU A 23 -12.18 -14.38 8.31
N VAL A 24 -11.11 -15.09 7.97
CA VAL A 24 -10.66 -15.26 6.59
C VAL A 24 -10.45 -16.74 6.30
N ILE A 25 -11.05 -17.22 5.20
CA ILE A 25 -10.91 -18.61 4.74
C ILE A 25 -10.10 -18.60 3.44
N VAL A 26 -8.96 -19.31 3.45
CA VAL A 26 -8.07 -19.48 2.29
C VAL A 26 -8.01 -20.96 1.94
N SER A 27 -8.33 -21.32 0.69
CA SER A 27 -8.18 -22.70 0.21
C SER A 27 -7.06 -22.81 -0.82
N ILE A 28 -6.13 -23.72 -0.59
CA ILE A 28 -5.05 -24.06 -1.52
C ILE A 28 -5.61 -25.01 -2.58
N ALA A 29 -5.50 -24.64 -3.87
CA ALA A 29 -6.14 -25.38 -4.95
C ALA A 29 -5.56 -26.80 -5.13
N ASP A 30 -4.26 -26.96 -4.89
CA ASP A 30 -3.56 -28.24 -5.03
C ASP A 30 -3.10 -28.74 -3.65
N GLN A 31 -3.97 -29.51 -3.01
CA GLN A 31 -3.70 -30.10 -1.69
C GLN A 31 -2.56 -31.13 -1.74
N LYS A 32 -2.29 -31.77 -2.89
CA LYS A 32 -1.22 -32.78 -3.02
C LYS A 32 0.17 -32.16 -2.94
N LYS A 33 0.30 -30.87 -3.30
CA LYS A 33 1.56 -30.12 -3.17
C LYS A 33 1.92 -29.76 -1.74
N LEU A 34 1.00 -29.89 -0.79
CA LEU A 34 1.27 -29.64 0.64
C LEU A 34 2.01 -30.80 1.31
N GLY A 35 2.10 -31.96 0.65
CA GLY A 35 2.81 -33.12 1.18
C GLY A 35 2.21 -33.56 2.52
N SER A 36 3.02 -33.51 3.58
CA SER A 36 2.65 -33.93 4.95
C SER A 36 2.48 -32.76 5.93
N LEU A 37 2.31 -31.53 5.44
CA LEU A 37 2.04 -30.39 6.32
C LEU A 37 0.60 -30.49 6.86
N ASP A 38 0.50 -30.82 8.16
CA ASP A 38 -0.77 -30.97 8.89
C ASP A 38 -1.11 -29.66 9.65
N GLU A 39 -0.13 -29.02 10.30
CA GLU A 39 -0.32 -27.79 11.09
C GLU A 39 0.96 -26.92 11.14
N SER A 40 1.39 -26.37 9.99
CA SER A 40 2.56 -25.48 9.95
C SER A 40 2.14 -24.01 10.13
N PRO A 41 2.96 -23.17 10.79
CA PRO A 41 2.79 -21.72 10.71
C PRO A 41 2.83 -21.28 9.25
N VAL A 42 1.96 -20.33 8.92
CA VAL A 42 1.84 -19.72 7.59
C VAL A 42 1.78 -18.21 7.71
N ASP A 43 2.41 -17.53 6.78
CA ASP A 43 2.28 -16.09 6.61
C ASP A 43 1.19 -15.79 5.58
N VAL A 44 0.24 -14.94 5.95
CA VAL A 44 -0.81 -14.48 5.05
C VAL A 44 -0.60 -13.00 4.76
N VAL A 45 -0.38 -12.67 3.50
CA VAL A 45 -0.22 -11.29 3.04
C VAL A 45 -1.51 -10.81 2.39
N PHE A 46 -2.10 -9.75 2.93
CA PHE A 46 -3.29 -9.10 2.38
C PHE A 46 -2.93 -7.78 1.70
N VAL A 47 -3.45 -7.58 0.49
CA VAL A 47 -3.41 -6.27 -0.18
C VAL A 47 -4.66 -5.51 0.21
N ALA A 48 -4.53 -4.58 1.15
CA ALA A 48 -5.66 -3.79 1.64
C ALA A 48 -6.18 -2.80 0.58
N SER A 49 -5.26 -2.19 -0.18
CA SER A 49 -5.58 -1.20 -1.20
C SER A 49 -4.57 -1.30 -2.36
N GLN A 50 -5.04 -1.02 -3.57
CA GLN A 50 -4.20 -0.92 -4.76
C GLN A 50 -4.79 0.14 -5.69
N HIS A 51 -3.96 1.09 -6.11
CA HIS A 51 -4.27 2.01 -7.19
C HIS A 51 -3.47 1.63 -8.43
N LYS A 52 -4.13 1.52 -9.59
CA LYS A 52 -3.50 1.19 -10.87
C LYS A 52 -3.37 2.45 -11.72
N ASP A 53 -2.44 2.41 -12.67
CA ASP A 53 -2.23 3.46 -13.67
C ASP A 53 -1.96 4.85 -13.04
N VAL A 54 -1.20 4.84 -11.94
CA VAL A 54 -0.80 6.04 -11.20
C VAL A 54 0.66 6.38 -11.43
N LEU A 55 0.97 7.67 -11.42
CA LEU A 55 2.35 8.14 -11.39
C LEU A 55 2.89 8.04 -9.97
N THR A 56 4.10 7.49 -9.81
CA THR A 56 4.72 7.35 -8.51
C THR A 56 6.17 7.80 -8.53
N VAL A 57 6.62 8.41 -7.43
CA VAL A 57 8.02 8.79 -7.20
C VAL A 57 8.54 8.13 -5.92
N PRO A 58 9.86 7.92 -5.76
CA PRO A 58 10.43 7.52 -4.48
C PRO A 58 10.08 8.54 -3.39
N ILE A 59 9.82 8.10 -2.16
CA ILE A 59 9.48 9.02 -1.06
C ILE A 59 10.57 10.08 -0.82
N LEU A 60 11.83 9.73 -1.09
CA LEU A 60 12.98 10.63 -0.97
C LEU A 60 13.04 11.72 -2.06
N ALA A 61 12.20 11.63 -3.09
CA ALA A 61 12.09 12.63 -4.14
C ALA A 61 11.09 13.75 -3.79
N LEU A 62 10.30 13.59 -2.72
CA LEU A 62 9.37 14.63 -2.26
C LEU A 62 10.15 15.73 -1.55
N LEU A 63 9.94 16.96 -2.01
CA LEU A 63 10.49 18.17 -1.42
C LEU A 63 9.40 18.89 -0.64
N ALA A 64 9.65 19.18 0.63
CA ALA A 64 8.74 20.00 1.41
C ALA A 64 8.78 21.45 0.91
N LEU A 65 7.61 22.01 0.61
CA LEU A 65 7.51 23.38 0.13
C LEU A 65 7.28 24.36 1.29
N ALA A 66 7.78 25.59 1.14
CA ALA A 66 7.67 26.62 2.19
C ALA A 66 6.22 27.07 2.40
N GLU A 67 5.39 27.01 1.34
CA GLU A 67 3.96 27.32 1.42
C GLU A 67 3.14 26.19 2.07
N GLY A 68 3.79 25.06 2.34
CA GLY A 68 3.18 23.82 2.80
C GLY A 68 2.98 22.81 1.66
N GLY A 69 2.81 21.54 2.02
CA GLY A 69 2.67 20.45 1.06
C GLY A 69 4.00 19.97 0.47
N TYR A 70 3.92 19.29 -0.66
CA TYR A 70 5.05 18.64 -1.31
C TYR A 70 5.19 19.07 -2.76
N GLY A 71 6.43 19.10 -3.24
CA GLY A 71 6.76 19.23 -4.64
C GLY A 71 7.72 18.13 -5.10
N VAL A 72 7.85 17.98 -6.40
CA VAL A 72 8.87 17.12 -7.02
C VAL A 72 9.72 17.96 -7.97
N GLN A 73 10.99 17.57 -8.08
CA GLN A 73 11.90 18.20 -9.02
C GLN A 73 11.78 17.53 -10.38
N VAL A 74 11.42 18.33 -11.37
CA VAL A 74 11.28 17.94 -12.76
C VAL A 74 12.49 18.41 -13.55
N VAL A 75 13.00 17.57 -14.44
CA VAL A 75 14.08 17.93 -15.38
C VAL A 75 13.48 18.36 -16.72
N GLU A 76 13.82 19.56 -17.17
CA GLU A 76 13.44 20.10 -18.48
C GLU A 76 14.70 20.41 -19.30
N GLY A 77 15.16 19.43 -20.08
CA GLY A 77 16.40 19.56 -20.84
C GLY A 77 17.61 19.73 -19.91
N SER A 78 18.18 20.94 -19.86
CA SER A 78 19.32 21.28 -19.00
C SER A 78 18.95 22.04 -17.72
N SER A 79 17.67 22.32 -17.49
CA SER A 79 17.20 23.01 -16.28
C SER A 79 16.33 22.09 -15.42
N THR A 80 16.10 22.51 -14.19
CA THR A 80 15.22 21.81 -13.26
C THR A 80 14.23 22.80 -12.66
N ARG A 81 12.98 22.38 -12.51
CA ARG A 81 11.96 23.15 -11.80
C ARG A 81 11.28 22.31 -10.74
N ILE A 82 10.84 22.96 -9.67
CA ILE A 82 10.04 22.33 -8.63
C ILE A 82 8.57 22.53 -9.02
N VAL A 83 7.81 21.44 -9.01
CA VAL A 83 6.37 21.45 -9.29
C VAL A 83 5.65 20.95 -8.04
N ALA A 84 4.70 21.72 -7.54
CA ALA A 84 3.85 21.31 -6.42
C ALA A 84 2.98 20.11 -6.83
N VAL A 85 2.81 19.15 -5.92
CA VAL A 85 2.06 17.93 -6.16
C VAL A 85 1.09 17.61 -5.02
N GLU A 86 -0.01 16.99 -5.38
CA GLU A 86 -0.88 16.27 -4.48
C GLU A 86 -0.38 14.83 -4.30
N THR A 87 -0.23 14.39 -3.06
CA THR A 87 0.19 13.03 -2.73
C THR A 87 -1.01 12.13 -2.47
N GLY A 88 -0.99 10.93 -3.05
CA GLY A 88 -1.97 9.88 -2.83
C GLY A 88 -1.43 8.75 -1.94
N MET A 89 -1.53 7.51 -2.41
CA MET A 89 -1.08 6.33 -1.69
C MET A 89 0.44 6.28 -1.50
N PHE A 90 0.87 5.92 -0.28
CA PHE A 90 2.25 5.59 0.06
C PHE A 90 2.39 4.07 0.16
N ALA A 91 3.21 3.47 -0.70
CA ALA A 91 3.39 2.02 -0.71
C ALA A 91 4.77 1.64 -1.28
N GLY A 92 5.45 0.67 -0.65
CA GLY A 92 6.71 0.13 -1.15
C GLY A 92 7.83 1.17 -1.30
N GLY A 93 7.89 2.18 -0.41
CA GLY A 93 8.87 3.27 -0.49
C GLY A 93 8.60 4.30 -1.60
N ARG A 94 7.42 4.22 -2.24
CA ARG A 94 6.98 5.13 -3.29
C ARG A 94 5.71 5.86 -2.87
N VAL A 95 5.45 6.97 -3.55
CA VAL A 95 4.29 7.85 -3.31
C VAL A 95 3.62 8.13 -4.63
N GLU A 96 2.30 7.91 -4.68
CA GLU A 96 1.45 8.39 -5.77
C GLU A 96 1.45 9.91 -5.79
N VAL A 97 1.67 10.50 -6.96
CA VAL A 97 1.67 11.96 -7.13
C VAL A 97 0.81 12.38 -8.30
N ARG A 98 0.15 13.53 -8.14
CA ARG A 98 -0.61 14.22 -9.19
C ARG A 98 -0.27 15.70 -9.14
N GLY A 99 -0.19 16.35 -10.29
CA GLY A 99 0.11 17.77 -10.36
C GLY A 99 0.10 18.27 -11.80
N ASP A 100 -0.20 19.56 -11.95
CA ASP A 100 -0.24 20.18 -13.27
C ASP A 100 1.14 20.17 -13.91
N GLY A 101 1.23 19.59 -15.11
CA GLY A 101 2.49 19.49 -15.85
C GLY A 101 3.40 18.34 -15.42
N ILE A 102 2.89 17.38 -14.64
CA ILE A 102 3.62 16.13 -14.36
C ILE A 102 3.04 14.99 -15.18
N THR A 103 3.88 14.40 -16.03
CA THR A 103 3.56 13.19 -16.78
C THR A 103 4.60 12.11 -16.55
N THR A 104 4.37 10.92 -17.08
CA THR A 104 5.29 9.78 -16.98
C THR A 104 6.65 10.04 -17.62
N GLU A 105 6.77 11.07 -18.48
CA GLU A 105 8.05 11.45 -19.10
C GLU A 105 8.84 12.46 -18.28
N THR A 106 8.26 12.98 -17.20
CA THR A 106 8.74 14.17 -16.49
C THR A 106 9.45 13.84 -15.17
N VAL A 107 9.28 12.63 -14.64
CA VAL A 107 9.80 12.17 -13.33
C VAL A 107 10.56 10.85 -13.42
#